data_AF-A0A9E3JJ57-F1
#
_entry.id   AF-A0A9E3JJ57-F1
#
_cell.length_a   1.000
_cell.length_b   1.000
_cell.length_c   1.000
_cell.angle_alpha   90.00
_cell.angle_beta   90.00
_cell.angle_gamma   90.00
#
_symmetry.space_group_name_H-M   'P 1'
#
loop_
_entity.id
_entity.type
_entity.pdbx_description
1 polymer ?
#
loop_
_entity_poly.entity_id
_entity_poly.type
_entity_poly.pdbx_seq_one_letter_code
_entity_poly.pdbx_strand_id
1 'polypeptide(L)'
;MRRWWRRLPPAPPAPADETRERLAALQRQVDLAQALEAERRRIHDDLHDDIGSRLLTLLHRVREPEHQQLVREVLQDLRAILARERGVEGTLLEALAQLREEAEQRLDTREIALDWRQADDLPDPLLDPAQAMHLFRIGREAITNALRHAAAHRLRVVVDRVRDDLVFEVTDDGQFDPARIGSGRGTRSMQTRAGELHGDIRWQAGTLGGTKVRLRFPLPDFAPASAGYPADTATESMPR
;
A
#
# COMPACT_ATOMS: atom_id res chain seq x y z
N MET A 1 21.60 35.59 72.34
CA MET A 1 20.50 35.74 71.36
C MET A 1 21.02 35.41 69.95
N ARG A 2 20.74 34.22 69.42
CA ARG A 2 21.18 33.77 68.08
C ARG A 2 20.04 33.98 67.09
N ARG A 3 20.23 34.84 66.07
CA ARG A 3 19.26 35.08 64.99
C ARG A 3 19.37 33.95 63.96
N TRP A 4 18.26 33.25 63.75
CA TRP A 4 18.08 32.24 62.71
C TRP A 4 17.55 32.90 61.45
N TRP A 5 18.42 33.18 60.48
CA TRP A 5 17.97 33.41 59.09
C TRP A 5 17.80 32.03 58.45
N ARG A 6 16.57 31.51 58.48
CA ARG A 6 16.18 30.40 57.60
C ARG A 6 16.18 30.96 56.18
N ARG A 7 17.05 30.46 55.30
CA ARG A 7 16.91 30.67 53.85
C ARG A 7 15.52 30.20 53.46
N LEU A 8 14.68 31.10 52.93
CA LEU A 8 13.45 30.68 52.26
C LEU A 8 13.83 29.79 51.07
N PRO A 9 13.10 28.68 50.84
CA PRO A 9 13.26 27.93 49.60
C PRO A 9 12.96 28.87 48.42
N PRO A 10 13.66 28.69 47.28
CA PRO A 10 13.41 29.51 46.09
C PRO A 10 11.92 29.41 45.71
N ALA A 11 11.33 30.56 45.35
CA ALA A 11 9.95 30.60 44.89
C ALA A 11 9.76 29.65 43.69
N PRO A 12 8.62 28.94 43.59
CA PRO A 12 8.34 28.11 42.42
C PRO A 12 8.41 28.97 41.15
N PRO A 13 8.92 28.42 40.03
CA PRO A 13 9.06 29.16 38.78
C PRO A 13 7.70 29.73 38.36
N ALA A 14 7.71 30.93 37.77
CA ALA A 14 6.49 31.56 37.31
C ALA A 14 5.84 30.71 36.19
N PRO A 15 4.50 30.65 36.10
CA PRO A 15 3.81 29.81 35.12
C PRO A 15 4.20 30.09 33.65
N ALA A 16 4.72 31.28 33.34
CA ALA A 16 5.26 31.64 32.03
C ALA A 16 6.60 30.95 31.71
N ASP A 17 7.45 30.68 32.71
CA ASP A 17 8.73 29.99 32.52
C ASP A 17 8.51 28.48 32.32
N GLU A 18 7.59 27.86 33.09
CA GLU A 18 7.23 26.45 32.85
C GLU A 18 6.62 26.23 31.45
N THR A 19 5.79 27.16 30.97
CA THR A 19 5.17 27.07 29.64
C THR A 19 6.21 27.21 28.53
N ARG A 20 7.18 28.13 28.68
CA ARG A 20 8.31 28.29 27.74
C ARG A 20 9.24 27.08 27.72
N GLU A 21 9.55 26.52 28.88
CA GLU A 21 10.36 25.30 28.99
C GLU A 21 9.66 24.10 28.34
N ARG A 22 8.34 23.95 28.54
CA ARG A 22 7.53 22.91 27.88
C ARG A 22 7.49 23.06 26.36
N LEU A 23 7.29 24.28 25.85
CA LEU A 23 7.36 24.57 24.42
C LEU A 23 8.73 24.26 23.82
N ALA A 24 9.81 24.66 24.50
CA ALA A 24 11.17 24.35 24.07
C ALA A 24 11.48 22.85 24.11
N ALA A 25 10.93 22.10 25.08
CA ALA A 25 11.05 20.66 25.14
C ALA A 25 10.30 19.96 24.00
N LEU A 26 9.06 20.39 23.72
CA LEU A 26 8.26 19.91 22.59
C LEU A 26 8.95 20.20 21.25
N GLN A 27 9.48 21.42 21.07
CA GLN A 27 10.18 21.80 19.86
C GLN A 27 11.41 20.90 19.62
N ARG A 28 12.21 20.64 20.67
CA ARG A 28 13.35 19.70 20.58
C ARG A 28 12.92 18.28 20.25
N GLN A 29 11.76 17.82 20.73
CA GLN A 29 11.23 16.51 20.35
C GLN A 29 10.84 16.47 18.87
N VAL A 30 10.20 17.52 18.36
CA VAL A 30 9.84 17.65 16.95
C VAL A 30 11.10 17.70 16.08
N ASP A 31 12.08 18.52 16.43
CA ASP A 31 13.33 18.66 15.67
C ASP A 31 14.10 17.33 15.64
N LEU A 32 14.14 16.59 16.76
CA LEU A 32 14.76 15.27 16.83
C LEU A 32 14.02 14.25 15.98
N ALA A 33 12.68 14.26 16.02
CA ALA A 33 11.87 13.37 15.19
C ALA A 33 12.10 13.64 13.70
N GLN A 34 12.12 14.91 13.29
CA GLN A 34 12.42 15.31 11.92
C GLN A 34 13.82 14.91 11.48
N ALA A 35 14.83 15.08 12.34
CA ALA A 35 16.20 14.68 12.06
C ALA A 35 16.34 13.15 11.90
N LEU A 36 15.69 12.37 12.78
CA LEU A 36 15.63 10.91 12.66
C LEU A 36 14.95 10.47 11.37
N GLU A 37 13.91 11.17 10.96
CA GLU A 37 13.15 10.83 9.76
C GLU A 37 13.85 11.25 8.46
N ALA A 38 14.62 12.34 8.50
CA ALA A 38 15.53 12.73 7.43
C ALA A 38 16.67 11.71 7.28
N GLU A 39 17.26 11.26 8.38
CA GLU A 39 18.32 10.25 8.36
C GLU A 39 17.80 8.88 7.91
N ARG A 40 16.59 8.49 8.31
CA ARG A 40 15.91 7.30 7.78
C ARG A 40 15.69 7.39 6.28
N ARG A 41 15.23 8.55 5.77
CA ARG A 41 15.08 8.76 4.32
C ARG A 41 16.42 8.65 3.58
N ARG A 42 17.48 9.23 4.13
CA ARG A 42 18.83 9.13 3.57
C ARG A 42 19.32 7.68 3.50
N ILE A 43 19.21 6.93 4.60
CA ILE A 43 19.57 5.51 4.65
C ILE A 43 18.74 4.70 3.65
N HIS A 44 17.44 4.99 3.54
CA HIS A 44 16.57 4.35 2.56
C HIS A 44 17.06 4.61 1.13
N ASP A 45 17.34 5.85 0.77
CA ASP A 45 17.75 6.23 -0.58
C ASP A 45 19.12 5.62 -0.92
N ASP A 46 20.06 5.62 0.03
CA ASP A 46 21.34 4.91 -0.09
C ASP A 46 21.13 3.38 -0.26
N LEU A 47 20.25 2.74 0.52
CA LEU A 47 19.96 1.31 0.37
C LEU A 47 19.27 1.00 -0.97
N HIS A 48 18.35 1.86 -1.40
CA HIS A 48 17.64 1.71 -2.66
C HIS A 48 18.60 1.82 -3.86
N ASP A 49 19.47 2.82 -3.85
CA ASP A 49 20.35 3.10 -4.98
C ASP A 49 21.54 2.14 -5.00
N ASP A 50 22.16 1.88 -3.85
CA ASP A 50 23.39 1.08 -3.81
C ASP A 50 23.12 -0.43 -3.90
N ILE A 51 22.08 -0.95 -3.22
CA ILE A 51 21.72 -2.37 -3.30
C ILE A 51 20.88 -2.64 -4.55
N GLY A 52 19.97 -1.74 -4.91
CA GLY A 52 19.18 -1.84 -6.13
C GLY A 52 20.06 -1.89 -7.39
N SER A 53 21.07 -1.02 -7.49
CA SER A 53 22.00 -1.01 -8.62
C SER A 53 22.87 -2.26 -8.69
N ARG A 54 23.31 -2.81 -7.55
CA ARG A 54 24.09 -4.06 -7.51
C ARG A 54 23.26 -5.26 -7.95
N LEU A 55 22.01 -5.36 -7.49
CA LEU A 55 21.11 -6.42 -7.89
C LEU A 55 20.68 -6.29 -9.37
N LEU A 56 20.46 -5.07 -9.88
CA LEU A 56 20.26 -4.81 -11.32
C LEU A 56 21.47 -5.26 -12.14
N THR A 57 22.67 -4.94 -11.68
CA THR A 57 23.92 -5.38 -12.32
C THR A 57 24.03 -6.90 -12.33
N LEU A 58 23.67 -7.58 -11.23
CA LEU A 58 23.62 -9.04 -11.17
C LEU A 58 22.57 -9.60 -12.14
N LEU A 59 21.39 -8.99 -12.24
CA LEU A 59 20.35 -9.40 -13.17
C LEU A 59 20.83 -9.39 -14.63
N HIS A 60 21.65 -8.41 -15.01
CA HIS A 60 22.23 -8.31 -16.35
C HIS A 60 23.40 -9.28 -16.60
N ARG A 61 24.05 -9.78 -15.54
CA ARG A 61 25.17 -10.74 -15.64
C ARG A 61 24.73 -12.19 -15.59
N VAL A 62 23.63 -12.48 -14.88
CA VAL A 62 23.08 -13.82 -14.77
C VAL A 62 22.38 -14.18 -16.08
N ARG A 63 22.78 -15.31 -16.69
CA ARG A 63 22.23 -15.79 -17.96
C ARG A 63 21.10 -16.80 -17.80
N GLU A 64 21.05 -17.47 -16.66
CA GLU A 64 20.03 -18.49 -16.41
C GLU A 64 18.69 -17.86 -16.01
N PRO A 65 17.58 -18.25 -16.67
CA PRO A 65 16.25 -17.70 -16.39
C PRO A 65 15.84 -17.88 -14.93
N GLU A 66 16.27 -18.99 -14.30
CA GLU A 66 15.89 -19.31 -12.93
C GLU A 66 16.48 -18.36 -11.91
N HIS A 67 17.77 -18.07 -12.08
CA HIS A 67 18.57 -17.18 -11.25
C HIS A 67 18.21 -15.70 -11.49
N GLN A 68 17.92 -15.30 -12.73
CA GLN A 68 17.39 -13.96 -13.02
C GLN A 68 16.07 -13.70 -12.30
N GLN A 69 15.22 -14.72 -12.24
CA GLN A 69 13.95 -14.62 -11.53
C GLN A 69 14.16 -14.50 -10.01
N LEU A 70 15.12 -15.23 -9.43
CA LEU A 70 15.50 -15.07 -8.02
C LEU A 70 16.00 -13.64 -7.71
N VAL A 71 16.85 -13.07 -8.57
CA VAL A 71 17.33 -11.69 -8.40
C VAL A 71 16.18 -10.68 -8.52
N ARG A 72 15.23 -10.92 -9.44
CA ARG A 72 14.01 -10.11 -9.55
C ARG A 72 13.15 -10.20 -8.28
N GLU A 73 13.01 -11.39 -7.70
CA GLU A 73 12.28 -11.63 -6.44
C GLU A 73 12.97 -10.93 -5.25
N VAL A 74 14.30 -10.99 -5.14
CA VAL A 74 15.06 -10.29 -4.08
C VAL A 74 14.97 -8.77 -4.21
N LEU A 75 15.11 -8.22 -5.43
CA LEU A 75 14.88 -6.79 -5.70
C LEU A 75 13.48 -6.34 -5.28
N GLN A 76 12.53 -7.21 -5.58
CA GLN A 76 11.15 -7.05 -5.23
C GLN A 76 10.97 -7.04 -3.72
N ASP A 77 11.47 -8.03 -2.99
CA ASP A 77 11.33 -8.10 -1.53
C ASP A 77 12.06 -6.95 -0.82
N LEU A 78 13.22 -6.52 -1.33
CA LEU A 78 13.91 -5.32 -0.83
C LEU A 78 13.03 -4.08 -0.95
N ARG A 79 12.43 -3.85 -2.12
CA ARG A 79 11.46 -2.75 -2.30
C ARG A 79 10.24 -2.88 -1.38
N ALA A 80 9.85 -4.10 -1.02
CA ALA A 80 8.76 -4.33 -0.09
C ALA A 80 9.09 -3.89 1.34
N ILE A 81 10.26 -4.28 1.83
CA ILE A 81 10.76 -3.90 3.14
C ILE A 81 10.91 -2.38 3.22
N LEU A 82 11.48 -1.78 2.17
CA LEU A 82 11.68 -0.34 2.08
C LEU A 82 10.36 0.46 2.04
N ALA A 83 9.33 -0.03 1.34
CA ALA A 83 8.02 0.62 1.34
C ALA A 83 7.28 0.46 2.70
N ARG A 84 7.50 -0.65 3.42
CA ARG A 84 7.00 -0.82 4.79
C ARG A 84 7.65 0.17 5.76
N GLU A 85 8.94 0.48 5.57
CA GLU A 85 9.65 1.47 6.39
C GLU A 85 9.32 2.92 6.04
N ARG A 86 8.96 3.20 4.78
CA ARG A 86 8.49 4.53 4.37
C ARG A 86 7.09 4.87 4.89
N GLY A 87 6.38 3.93 5.51
CA GLY A 87 5.02 4.17 5.97
C GLY A 87 4.17 4.68 4.80
N VAL A 88 4.15 3.95 3.68
CA VAL A 88 3.15 4.20 2.63
C VAL A 88 1.79 3.77 3.20
N GLU A 89 1.32 4.53 4.19
CA GLU A 89 -0.08 4.68 4.51
C GLU A 89 -0.68 5.30 3.26
N GLY A 90 -1.33 4.44 2.48
CA GLY A 90 -2.04 4.84 1.29
C GLY A 90 -3.47 4.34 1.41
N THR A 91 -4.40 5.15 0.96
CA THR A 91 -5.78 4.70 0.85
C THR A 91 -5.88 3.64 -0.26
N LEU A 92 -6.92 2.81 -0.23
CA LEU A 92 -7.15 1.82 -1.28
C LEU A 92 -7.17 2.47 -2.67
N LEU A 93 -7.82 3.63 -2.80
CA LEU A 93 -7.91 4.36 -4.06
C LEU A 93 -6.54 4.83 -4.55
N GLU A 94 -5.65 5.25 -3.67
CA GLU A 94 -4.27 5.61 -4.05
C GLU A 94 -3.48 4.40 -4.55
N ALA A 95 -3.60 3.24 -3.88
CA ALA A 95 -2.95 2.01 -4.32
C ALA A 95 -3.48 1.54 -5.69
N LEU A 96 -4.79 1.66 -5.93
CA LEU A 96 -5.41 1.35 -7.22
C LEU A 96 -5.00 2.33 -8.32
N ALA A 97 -4.90 3.62 -8.00
CA ALA A 97 -4.44 4.64 -8.95
C ALA A 97 -3.00 4.37 -9.40
N GLN A 98 -2.10 4.04 -8.47
CA GLN A 98 -0.72 3.67 -8.80
C GLN A 98 -0.65 2.42 -9.68
N LEU A 99 -1.47 1.39 -9.38
CA LEU A 99 -1.52 0.18 -10.17
C LEU A 99 -2.06 0.44 -11.58
N ARG A 100 -3.07 1.31 -11.70
CA ARG A 100 -3.63 1.75 -12.98
C ARG A 100 -2.59 2.48 -13.82
N GLU A 101 -1.88 3.44 -13.23
CA GLU A 101 -0.83 4.18 -13.92
C GLU A 101 0.28 3.23 -14.43
N GLU A 102 0.74 2.28 -13.59
CA GLU A 102 1.73 1.29 -14.03
C GLU A 102 1.18 0.40 -15.17
N ALA A 103 -0.10 0.01 -15.10
CA ALA A 103 -0.73 -0.77 -16.15
C ALA A 103 -0.77 0.01 -17.47
N GLU A 104 -1.23 1.25 -17.45
CA GLU A 104 -1.31 2.14 -18.62
C GLU A 104 0.07 2.28 -19.27
N GLN A 105 1.11 2.63 -18.50
CA GLN A 105 2.49 2.79 -19.01
C GLN A 105 3.03 1.52 -19.71
N ARG A 106 2.76 0.34 -19.13
CA ARG A 106 3.24 -0.93 -19.67
C ARG A 106 2.50 -1.37 -20.92
N LEU A 107 1.21 -1.08 -20.99
CA LEU A 107 0.35 -1.48 -22.09
C LEU A 107 0.51 -0.54 -23.30
N ASP A 108 0.74 0.74 -23.05
CA ASP A 108 1.00 1.76 -24.09
C ASP A 108 2.21 1.41 -24.94
N THR A 109 3.28 0.90 -24.31
CA THR A 109 4.49 0.44 -25.01
C THR A 109 4.23 -0.75 -25.97
N ARG A 110 3.08 -1.42 -25.86
CA ARG A 110 2.75 -2.65 -26.60
C ARG A 110 1.46 -2.57 -27.41
N GLU A 111 0.85 -1.38 -27.52
CA GLU A 111 -0.42 -1.15 -28.23
C GLU A 111 -1.58 -2.03 -27.73
N ILE A 112 -1.59 -2.37 -26.44
CA ILE A 112 -2.65 -3.18 -25.83
C ILE A 112 -3.68 -2.26 -25.19
N ALA A 113 -4.95 -2.43 -25.52
CA ALA A 113 -6.00 -1.59 -24.95
C ALA A 113 -6.34 -2.00 -23.51
N LEU A 114 -6.34 -1.03 -22.59
CA LEU A 114 -6.78 -1.19 -21.20
C LEU A 114 -8.25 -0.76 -21.04
N ASP A 115 -9.08 -1.68 -20.56
CA ASP A 115 -10.46 -1.42 -20.08
C ASP A 115 -10.45 -1.48 -18.54
N TRP A 116 -10.17 -0.35 -17.88
CA TRP A 116 -10.18 -0.24 -16.42
C TRP A 116 -11.57 0.18 -15.93
N ARG A 117 -12.21 -0.67 -15.12
CA ARG A 117 -13.52 -0.41 -14.53
C ARG A 117 -13.42 -0.50 -13.02
N GLN A 118 -13.86 0.54 -12.35
CA GLN A 118 -13.85 0.64 -10.90
C GLN A 118 -15.25 1.06 -10.45
N ALA A 119 -15.81 0.39 -9.45
CA ALA A 119 -17.10 0.77 -8.90
C ALA A 119 -17.02 2.17 -8.24
N ASP A 120 -18.04 3.01 -8.46
CA ASP A 120 -18.06 4.38 -7.95
C ASP A 120 -18.25 4.44 -6.43
N ASP A 121 -18.83 3.40 -5.83
CA ASP A 121 -19.14 3.28 -4.40
C ASP A 121 -18.09 2.48 -3.62
N LEU A 122 -16.88 2.33 -4.18
CA LEU A 122 -15.76 1.69 -3.49
C LEU A 122 -15.37 2.49 -2.24
N PRO A 123 -15.33 1.86 -1.05
CA PRO A 123 -14.85 2.51 0.15
C PRO A 123 -13.34 2.77 0.03
N ASP A 124 -12.84 3.77 0.75
CA ASP A 124 -11.44 4.15 0.70
C ASP A 124 -10.74 4.02 2.07
N PRO A 125 -10.62 2.81 2.62
CA PRO A 125 -9.92 2.61 3.88
C PRO A 125 -8.41 2.82 3.71
N LEU A 126 -7.74 3.19 4.79
CA LEU A 126 -6.28 3.09 4.87
C LEU A 126 -5.90 1.62 4.83
N LEU A 127 -5.04 1.26 3.87
CA LEU A 127 -4.44 -0.06 3.82
C LEU A 127 -3.19 -0.09 4.69
N ASP A 128 -2.97 -1.19 5.38
CA ASP A 128 -1.66 -1.41 5.97
C ASP A 128 -0.60 -1.56 4.84
N PRO A 129 0.68 -1.27 5.12
CA PRO A 129 1.71 -1.31 4.09
C PRO A 129 1.89 -2.68 3.43
N ALA A 130 1.58 -3.78 4.12
CA ALA A 130 1.61 -5.11 3.54
C ALA A 130 0.42 -5.32 2.59
N GLN A 131 -0.78 -4.88 2.95
CA GLN A 131 -1.96 -4.96 2.09
C GLN A 131 -1.76 -4.25 0.76
N ALA A 132 -1.33 -2.98 0.80
CA ALA A 132 -1.03 -2.21 -0.40
C ALA A 132 0.05 -2.90 -1.27
N MET A 133 1.11 -3.42 -0.64
CA MET A 133 2.17 -4.17 -1.29
C MET A 133 1.67 -5.44 -1.99
N HIS A 134 0.85 -6.25 -1.31
CA HIS A 134 0.36 -7.52 -1.85
C HIS A 134 -0.60 -7.28 -3.00
N LEU A 135 -1.53 -6.32 -2.89
CA LEU A 135 -2.42 -5.91 -3.97
C LEU A 135 -1.61 -5.47 -5.21
N PHE A 136 -0.66 -4.56 -5.03
CA PHE A 136 0.17 -4.05 -6.12
C PHE A 136 0.95 -5.18 -6.82
N ARG A 137 1.54 -6.11 -6.05
CA ARG A 137 2.30 -7.24 -6.61
C ARG A 137 1.43 -8.22 -7.37
N ILE A 138 0.28 -8.58 -6.82
CA ILE A 138 -0.65 -9.48 -7.47
C ILE A 138 -1.14 -8.85 -8.77
N GLY A 139 -1.52 -7.57 -8.75
CA GLY A 139 -1.91 -6.83 -9.94
C GLY A 139 -0.82 -6.79 -11.01
N ARG A 140 0.42 -6.43 -10.62
CA ARG A 140 1.56 -6.38 -11.54
C ARG A 140 1.91 -7.73 -12.14
N GLU A 141 1.87 -8.81 -11.35
CA GLU A 141 2.14 -10.16 -11.83
C GLU A 141 1.02 -10.65 -12.76
N ALA A 142 -0.25 -10.34 -12.46
CA ALA A 142 -1.37 -10.62 -13.34
C ALA A 142 -1.24 -9.90 -14.70
N ILE A 143 -0.91 -8.60 -14.71
CA ILE A 143 -0.63 -7.82 -15.92
C ILE A 143 0.56 -8.42 -16.68
N THR A 144 1.65 -8.77 -15.97
CA THR A 144 2.84 -9.37 -16.59
C THR A 144 2.53 -10.71 -17.24
N ASN A 145 1.70 -11.54 -16.60
CA ASN A 145 1.28 -12.82 -17.14
C ASN A 145 0.42 -12.65 -18.39
N ALA A 146 -0.55 -11.72 -18.38
CA ALA A 146 -1.30 -11.36 -19.58
C ALA A 146 -0.37 -10.92 -20.72
N LEU A 147 0.56 -10.02 -20.45
CA LEU A 147 1.53 -9.52 -21.43
C LEU A 147 2.49 -10.59 -21.99
N ARG A 148 2.86 -11.60 -21.19
CA ARG A 148 3.85 -12.64 -21.58
C ARG A 148 3.22 -13.85 -22.25
N HIS A 149 1.97 -14.17 -21.92
CA HIS A 149 1.42 -15.48 -22.21
C HIS A 149 0.20 -15.44 -23.12
N ALA A 150 -0.50 -14.32 -23.18
CA ALA A 150 -1.76 -14.24 -23.88
C ALA A 150 -1.61 -13.85 -25.36
N ALA A 151 -0.49 -13.24 -25.77
CA ALA A 151 -0.45 -12.40 -26.98
C ALA A 151 -1.69 -11.48 -27.04
N ALA A 152 -2.09 -11.00 -25.86
CA ALA A 152 -3.33 -10.25 -25.67
C ALA A 152 -3.23 -8.91 -26.39
N HIS A 153 -4.35 -8.49 -26.96
CA HIS A 153 -4.55 -7.16 -27.54
C HIS A 153 -5.46 -6.32 -26.65
N ARG A 154 -6.14 -6.95 -25.67
CA ARG A 154 -6.98 -6.29 -24.67
C ARG A 154 -6.75 -6.85 -23.29
N LEU A 155 -6.68 -5.93 -22.33
CA LEU A 155 -6.69 -6.23 -20.91
C LEU A 155 -7.87 -5.51 -20.27
N ARG A 156 -8.70 -6.22 -19.52
CA ARG A 156 -9.73 -5.64 -18.67
C ARG A 156 -9.33 -5.79 -17.20
N VAL A 157 -9.39 -4.68 -16.46
CA VAL A 157 -9.30 -4.69 -15.01
C VAL A 157 -10.64 -4.28 -14.43
N VAL A 158 -11.17 -5.06 -13.50
CA VAL A 158 -12.41 -4.73 -12.77
C VAL A 158 -12.09 -4.69 -11.28
N VAL A 159 -12.46 -3.60 -10.64
CA VAL A 159 -12.35 -3.41 -9.19
C VAL A 159 -13.74 -3.14 -8.64
N ASP A 160 -14.17 -4.00 -7.74
CA ASP A 160 -15.52 -3.99 -7.18
C ASP A 160 -15.46 -4.33 -5.68
N ARG A 161 -16.57 -4.11 -4.98
CA ARG A 161 -16.75 -4.51 -3.58
C ARG A 161 -17.92 -5.48 -3.47
N VAL A 162 -17.69 -6.63 -2.85
CA VAL A 162 -18.75 -7.58 -2.52
C VAL A 162 -18.81 -7.75 -1.01
N ARG A 163 -19.82 -7.15 -0.38
CA ARG A 163 -19.93 -7.01 1.08
C ARG A 163 -18.72 -6.26 1.61
N ASP A 164 -17.85 -6.88 2.39
CA ASP A 164 -16.65 -6.24 2.95
C ASP A 164 -15.36 -6.69 2.25
N ASP A 165 -15.50 -7.47 1.17
CA ASP A 165 -14.35 -7.92 0.39
C ASP A 165 -14.12 -6.99 -0.81
N LEU A 166 -12.86 -6.62 -1.03
CA LEU A 166 -12.41 -6.15 -2.34
C LEU A 166 -12.42 -7.31 -3.32
N VAL A 167 -12.93 -7.09 -4.53
CA VAL A 167 -12.80 -7.99 -5.66
C VAL A 167 -12.00 -7.28 -6.74
N PHE A 168 -10.79 -7.80 -7.01
CA PHE A 168 -9.89 -7.30 -8.04
C PHE A 168 -9.71 -8.36 -9.12
N GLU A 169 -10.16 -8.06 -10.34
CA GLU A 169 -10.13 -8.98 -11.48
C GLU A 169 -9.29 -8.42 -12.62
N VAL A 170 -8.43 -9.27 -13.19
CA VAL A 170 -7.67 -8.99 -14.40
C VAL A 170 -8.03 -10.06 -15.43
N THR A 171 -8.55 -9.65 -16.58
CA THR A 171 -8.95 -10.53 -17.67
C THR A 171 -8.24 -10.14 -18.96
N ASP A 172 -7.53 -11.07 -19.58
CA ASP A 172 -6.93 -10.91 -20.91
C ASP A 172 -7.75 -11.60 -22.01
N ASP A 173 -7.49 -11.25 -23.26
CA ASP A 173 -8.14 -11.82 -24.46
C ASP A 173 -7.28 -12.86 -25.21
N GLY A 174 -6.26 -13.44 -24.55
CA GLY A 174 -5.45 -14.50 -25.15
C GLY A 174 -6.06 -15.88 -25.04
N GLN A 175 -5.22 -16.88 -24.77
CA GLN A 175 -5.65 -18.26 -24.55
C GLN A 175 -5.53 -18.65 -23.08
N PHE A 176 -6.63 -19.17 -22.53
CA PHE A 176 -6.61 -19.80 -21.23
C PHE A 176 -5.91 -21.16 -21.31
N ASP A 177 -4.87 -21.35 -20.49
CA ASP A 177 -4.20 -22.64 -20.33
C ASP A 177 -4.29 -23.09 -18.86
N PRO A 178 -5.20 -24.03 -18.53
CA PRO A 178 -5.35 -24.55 -17.17
C PRO A 178 -4.08 -25.21 -16.62
N ALA A 179 -3.23 -25.80 -17.47
CA ALA A 179 -2.04 -26.52 -17.04
C ALA A 179 -0.96 -25.60 -16.45
N ARG A 180 -1.07 -24.29 -16.71
CA ARG A 180 -0.15 -23.25 -16.20
C ARG A 180 -0.55 -22.74 -14.82
N ILE A 181 -1.74 -23.08 -14.33
CA ILE A 181 -2.23 -22.67 -13.02
C ILE A 181 -1.51 -23.51 -11.95
N GLY A 182 -0.82 -22.84 -11.02
CA GLY A 182 -0.17 -23.47 -9.87
C GLY A 182 1.19 -24.14 -10.16
N SER A 183 1.53 -24.35 -11.44
CA SER A 183 2.82 -24.95 -11.84
C SER A 183 3.97 -23.93 -11.82
N GLY A 184 3.69 -22.64 -12.02
CA GLY A 184 4.68 -21.56 -12.04
C GLY A 184 4.99 -20.92 -10.69
N ARG A 185 6.22 -20.38 -10.54
CA ARG A 185 6.62 -19.58 -9.37
C ARG A 185 5.73 -18.34 -9.16
N GLY A 186 5.35 -17.66 -10.24
CA GLY A 186 4.47 -16.49 -10.19
C GLY A 186 3.09 -16.80 -9.61
N THR A 187 2.45 -17.88 -10.05
CA THR A 187 1.14 -18.32 -9.50
C THR A 187 1.23 -18.72 -8.04
N ARG A 188 2.31 -19.40 -7.62
CA ARG A 188 2.52 -19.74 -6.20
C ARG A 188 2.74 -18.50 -5.34
N SER A 189 3.53 -17.53 -5.80
CA SER A 189 3.73 -16.27 -5.08
C SER A 189 2.43 -15.49 -4.93
N MET A 190 1.60 -15.41 -5.99
CA MET A 190 0.28 -14.78 -5.90
C MET A 190 -0.65 -15.50 -4.92
N GLN A 191 -0.62 -16.84 -4.86
CA GLN A 191 -1.39 -17.61 -3.87
C GLN A 191 -0.94 -17.33 -2.43
N THR A 192 0.36 -17.34 -2.16
CA THR A 192 0.91 -16.99 -0.84
C THR A 192 0.47 -15.59 -0.42
N ARG A 193 0.61 -14.60 -1.30
CA ARG A 193 0.27 -13.20 -1.02
C ARG A 193 -1.23 -12.99 -0.84
N ALA A 194 -2.07 -13.69 -1.59
CA ALA A 194 -3.51 -13.67 -1.36
C ALA A 194 -3.87 -14.26 0.01
N GLY A 195 -3.15 -15.31 0.44
CA GLY A 195 -3.28 -15.85 1.80
C GLY A 195 -2.84 -14.86 2.89
N GLU A 196 -1.76 -14.11 2.68
CA GLU A 196 -1.29 -13.05 3.58
C GLU A 196 -2.28 -11.88 3.70
N LEU A 197 -3.10 -11.66 2.67
CA LEU A 197 -4.22 -10.72 2.69
C LEU A 197 -5.47 -11.29 3.40
N HIS A 198 -5.42 -12.51 3.94
CA HIS A 198 -6.59 -13.27 4.41
C HIS A 198 -7.66 -13.47 3.33
N GLY A 199 -7.23 -13.52 2.07
CA GLY A 199 -8.08 -13.61 0.89
C GLY A 199 -7.93 -14.92 0.11
N ASP A 200 -8.58 -14.96 -1.05
CA ASP A 200 -8.49 -16.03 -2.03
C ASP A 200 -8.16 -15.49 -3.43
N ILE A 201 -7.41 -16.28 -4.20
CA ILE A 201 -7.11 -15.97 -5.61
C ILE A 201 -7.45 -17.16 -6.50
N ARG A 202 -8.08 -16.89 -7.64
CA ARG A 202 -8.52 -17.91 -8.60
C ARG A 202 -8.15 -17.54 -10.03
N TRP A 203 -7.90 -18.59 -10.82
CA TRP A 203 -7.70 -18.50 -12.26
C TRP A 203 -8.85 -19.23 -12.97
N GLN A 204 -9.45 -18.59 -13.95
CA GLN A 204 -10.59 -19.13 -14.71
C GLN A 204 -10.47 -18.72 -16.18
N ALA A 205 -11.21 -19.40 -17.05
CA ALA A 205 -11.42 -18.90 -18.41
C ALA A 205 -12.11 -17.53 -18.34
N GLY A 206 -11.52 -16.56 -19.00
CA GLY A 206 -11.97 -15.18 -19.05
C GLY A 206 -13.08 -14.97 -20.07
N THR A 207 -13.93 -13.98 -19.82
CA THR A 207 -15.02 -13.62 -20.74
C THR A 207 -14.52 -13.04 -22.08
N LEU A 208 -13.24 -12.69 -22.16
CA LEU A 208 -12.59 -12.22 -23.39
C LEU A 208 -11.91 -13.36 -24.18
N GLY A 209 -11.97 -14.60 -23.69
CA GLY A 209 -11.33 -15.77 -24.30
C GLY A 209 -10.02 -16.19 -23.63
N GLY A 210 -9.34 -15.26 -22.95
CA GLY A 210 -8.07 -15.49 -22.27
C GLY A 210 -8.20 -15.88 -20.81
N THR A 211 -7.24 -15.50 -19.97
CA THR A 211 -7.23 -15.85 -18.56
C THR A 211 -7.89 -14.76 -17.71
N LYS A 212 -8.74 -15.16 -16.76
CA LYS A 212 -9.22 -14.29 -15.68
C LYS A 212 -8.52 -14.67 -14.38
N VAL A 213 -7.80 -13.72 -13.81
CA VAL A 213 -7.26 -13.76 -12.44
C VAL A 213 -8.19 -12.97 -11.54
N ARG A 214 -8.72 -13.58 -10.48
CA ARG A 214 -9.62 -12.95 -9.51
C ARG A 214 -9.01 -13.04 -8.12
N LEU A 215 -8.61 -11.91 -7.57
CA LEU A 215 -8.23 -11.74 -6.17
C LEU A 215 -9.44 -11.25 -5.39
N ARG A 216 -9.68 -11.83 -4.22
CA ARG A 216 -10.66 -11.35 -3.25
C ARG A 216 -10.06 -11.34 -1.85
N PHE A 217 -10.18 -10.24 -1.12
CA PHE A 217 -9.71 -10.16 0.26
C PHE A 217 -10.53 -9.14 1.07
N PRO A 218 -10.65 -9.31 2.40
CA PRO A 218 -11.41 -8.41 3.25
C PRO A 218 -10.73 -7.03 3.32
N LEU A 219 -11.53 -5.97 3.17
CA LEU A 219 -11.08 -4.61 3.43
C LEU A 219 -11.10 -4.32 4.94
N PRO A 220 -10.22 -3.43 5.44
CA PRO A 220 -10.31 -2.92 6.79
C PRO A 220 -11.69 -2.28 7.04
N ASP A 221 -12.21 -2.41 8.26
CA ASP A 221 -13.51 -1.86 8.65
C ASP A 221 -13.57 -0.36 8.32
N PHE A 222 -14.32 -0.03 7.27
CA PHE A 222 -14.67 1.36 6.95
C PHE A 222 -15.90 1.70 7.78
N ALA A 223 -15.69 2.28 8.97
CA ALA A 223 -16.78 2.98 9.64
C ALA A 223 -17.19 4.14 8.73
N PRO A 224 -18.41 4.16 8.15
CA PRO A 224 -18.86 5.35 7.45
C PRO A 224 -18.80 6.50 8.44
N ALA A 225 -18.13 7.60 8.07
CA ALA A 225 -18.14 8.83 8.83
C ALA A 225 -19.60 9.14 9.15
N SER A 226 -20.00 8.92 10.40
CA SER A 226 -21.39 8.89 10.79
C SER A 226 -21.99 10.27 10.54
N ALA A 227 -23.08 10.28 9.78
CA ALA A 227 -24.10 11.30 9.90
C ALA A 227 -24.56 11.33 11.36
N GLY A 228 -23.99 12.23 12.14
CA GLY A 228 -24.17 12.33 13.58
C GLY A 228 -23.94 13.76 14.04
N TYR A 229 -24.57 14.72 13.38
CA TYR A 229 -24.77 16.04 13.98
C TYR A 229 -25.67 15.83 15.20
N PRO A 230 -25.26 16.22 16.42
CA PRO A 230 -26.20 16.28 17.53
C PRO A 230 -27.23 17.37 17.19
N ALA A 231 -28.49 16.97 17.04
CA ALA A 231 -29.59 17.91 17.04
C ALA A 231 -29.71 18.50 18.45
N ASP A 232 -28.99 19.60 18.67
CA ASP A 232 -29.19 20.47 19.82
C ASP A 232 -29.97 21.69 19.34
N THR A 233 -31.23 21.80 19.76
CA THR A 233 -31.67 22.95 20.57
C THR A 233 -33.14 22.82 20.94
N ALA A 234 -33.35 23.07 22.23
CA ALA A 234 -34.62 23.14 22.92
C ALA A 234 -35.62 24.09 22.24
N THR A 235 -36.90 23.71 22.30
CA THR A 235 -37.99 24.69 22.33
C THR A 235 -38.70 24.51 23.66
N GLU A 236 -38.40 25.41 24.60
CA GLU A 236 -39.23 25.69 25.77
C GLU A 236 -40.66 26.03 25.30
N SER A 237 -41.66 25.38 25.88
CA SER A 237 -43.04 25.86 25.89
C SER A 237 -43.44 26.14 27.33
N MET A 238 -43.51 27.43 27.69
CA MET A 238 -44.20 27.89 28.89
C MET A 238 -45.72 27.78 28.71
N PRO A 239 -46.48 27.49 29.79
CA PRO A 239 -47.93 27.50 29.75
C PRO A 239 -48.49 28.91 30.00
N ARG A 240 -49.65 29.20 29.40
CA ARG A 240 -50.62 30.20 29.88
C ARG A 240 -51.96 29.53 30.06
#